data_AF-A0A6G2DC70-F1
#
_entry.id   AF-A0A6G2DC70-F1
#
_cell.length_a   1.000
_cell.length_b   1.000
_cell.length_c   1.000
_cell.angle_alpha   90.00
_cell.angle_beta   90.00
_cell.angle_gamma   90.00
#
_symmetry.space_group_name_H-M   'P 1'
#
loop_
_entity.id
_entity.type
_entity.pdbx_description
1 polymer ?
#
loop_
_entity_poly.entity_id
_entity_poly.type
_entity_poly.pdbx_seq_one_letter_code
_entity_poly.pdbx_strand_id
1 'polypeptide(L)'
;KKLENATVHMEFKPDAKAPAFYNLFSVSSATKKDEYFTMAVYNNTATLEGRGSDGKQFYNNYNDAPLKVKPGQWNSVTFTVEKPTAELPKGRVRLYVNGVLSRTSLKSGNFIKDMPDVTHVQIGATKRANNTVWGSNLQIRNLTVYNRALTPEEVQKRSQLFKRSDLEKKLPEGAALTEKTDIFESGRNGNPNKYGIKSYRIPALLKTDKGTLIAGADERRLHSSDWGDIGMVIRRSEDNGKTWGDKVVISNLRDNPEAKDPAAPSPLNIDMVLV
;
A
#
# COMPACT_ATOMS: atom_id res chain seq x y z
N LYS A 1 -25.17 14.25 -7.50
CA LYS A 1 -24.22 13.45 -8.30
C LYS A 1 -22.85 14.16 -8.51
N LYS A 2 -22.30 14.88 -7.52
CA LYS A 2 -21.04 15.66 -7.67
C LYS A 2 -19.79 14.96 -7.12
N LEU A 3 -19.90 13.67 -6.80
CA LEU A 3 -18.84 12.87 -6.19
C LEU A 3 -17.87 12.41 -7.29
N GLU A 4 -16.84 13.20 -7.58
CA GLU A 4 -15.79 12.85 -8.55
C GLU A 4 -14.58 12.18 -7.87
N ASN A 5 -14.16 12.75 -6.74
CA ASN A 5 -13.31 12.09 -5.77
C ASN A 5 -14.19 11.69 -4.61
N ALA A 6 -14.16 10.42 -4.20
CA ALA A 6 -15.06 9.96 -3.15
C ALA A 6 -14.53 8.75 -2.41
N THR A 7 -15.09 8.55 -1.23
CA THR A 7 -14.90 7.33 -0.44
C THR A 7 -16.24 6.84 0.06
N VAL A 8 -16.49 5.54 -0.07
CA VAL A 8 -17.59 4.86 0.61
C VAL A 8 -16.96 3.87 1.60
N HIS A 9 -17.22 4.05 2.88
CA HIS A 9 -16.69 3.20 3.94
C HIS A 9 -17.84 2.57 4.72
N MET A 10 -17.81 1.25 4.86
CA MET A 10 -18.83 0.52 5.61
C MET A 10 -18.20 -0.41 6.64
N GLU A 11 -18.73 -0.35 7.86
CA GLU A 11 -18.42 -1.25 8.98
C GLU A 11 -19.65 -2.14 9.22
N PHE A 12 -19.48 -3.44 9.03
CA PHE A 12 -20.60 -4.36 9.03
C PHE A 12 -20.22 -5.75 9.54
N LYS A 13 -21.22 -6.49 9.98
CA LYS A 13 -21.14 -7.90 10.32
C LYS A 13 -22.22 -8.64 9.54
N PRO A 14 -21.83 -9.47 8.54
CA PRO A 14 -22.78 -10.32 7.84
C PRO A 14 -23.11 -11.55 8.69
N ASP A 15 -24.24 -12.20 8.41
CA ASP A 15 -24.59 -13.47 9.05
C ASP A 15 -23.48 -14.54 8.84
N ALA A 16 -23.35 -15.47 9.79
CA ALA A 16 -22.38 -16.57 9.70
C ALA A 16 -22.65 -17.48 8.49
N LYS A 17 -23.91 -17.54 8.03
CA LYS A 17 -24.37 -18.27 6.84
C LYS A 17 -24.83 -17.31 5.73
N ALA A 18 -24.11 -16.20 5.55
CA ALA A 18 -24.43 -15.24 4.50
C ALA A 18 -24.41 -15.90 3.10
N PRO A 19 -25.23 -15.41 2.14
CA PRO A 19 -25.23 -15.92 0.78
C PRO A 19 -23.84 -15.82 0.11
N ALA A 20 -23.62 -16.62 -0.94
CA ALA A 20 -22.38 -16.57 -1.72
C ALA A 20 -22.14 -15.18 -2.34
N PHE A 21 -23.20 -14.50 -2.79
CA PHE A 21 -23.15 -13.14 -3.29
C PHE A 21 -24.16 -12.26 -2.55
N TYR A 22 -23.71 -11.15 -2.00
CA TYR A 22 -24.59 -10.15 -1.38
C TYR A 22 -24.04 -8.74 -1.50
N ASN A 23 -24.94 -7.76 -1.57
CA ASN A 23 -24.59 -6.36 -1.64
C ASN A 23 -24.34 -5.78 -0.24
N LEU A 24 -23.41 -4.82 -0.13
CA LEU A 24 -23.17 -4.00 1.05
C LEU A 24 -23.78 -2.62 0.88
N PHE A 25 -23.42 -1.95 -0.22
CA PHE A 25 -23.91 -0.64 -0.62
C PHE A 25 -24.08 -0.59 -2.13
N SER A 26 -25.11 0.09 -2.62
CA SER A 26 -25.30 0.32 -4.04
C SER A 26 -25.90 1.67 -4.37
N VAL A 27 -25.62 2.11 -5.60
CA VAL A 27 -26.32 3.20 -6.28
C VAL A 27 -26.82 2.64 -7.60
N SER A 28 -28.10 2.77 -7.92
CA SER A 28 -28.67 2.02 -9.05
C SER A 28 -29.84 2.73 -9.73
N SER A 29 -30.11 2.31 -10.97
CA SER A 29 -31.24 2.80 -11.76
C SER A 29 -32.48 1.92 -11.59
N ALA A 30 -33.62 2.57 -11.33
CA ALA A 30 -34.92 1.92 -11.33
C ALA A 30 -35.49 1.66 -12.73
N THR A 31 -34.86 2.18 -13.78
CA THR A 31 -35.30 2.00 -15.17
C THR A 31 -34.30 1.19 -16.00
N LYS A 32 -33.00 1.24 -15.68
CA LYS A 32 -31.94 0.52 -16.40
C LYS A 32 -31.31 -0.56 -15.53
N LYS A 33 -31.58 -1.82 -15.87
CA LYS A 33 -31.10 -3.02 -15.14
C LYS A 33 -29.57 -3.05 -14.99
N ASP A 34 -28.83 -2.58 -15.99
CA ASP A 34 -27.37 -2.69 -16.07
C ASP A 34 -26.64 -1.38 -15.78
N GLU A 35 -27.32 -0.41 -15.17
CA GLU A 35 -26.71 0.84 -14.71
C GLU A 35 -26.74 0.92 -13.17
N TYR A 36 -25.60 0.60 -12.55
CA TYR A 36 -25.44 0.58 -11.12
C TYR A 36 -23.97 0.59 -10.69
N PHE A 37 -23.75 1.05 -9.47
CA PHE A 37 -22.56 0.77 -8.67
C PHE A 37 -22.94 -0.21 -7.55
N THR A 38 -22.11 -1.22 -7.31
CA THR A 38 -22.25 -2.17 -6.22
C THR A 38 -20.90 -2.35 -5.52
N MET A 39 -20.92 -2.16 -4.20
CA MET A 39 -19.91 -2.66 -3.28
C MET A 39 -20.51 -3.91 -2.64
N ALA A 40 -19.92 -5.07 -2.89
CA ALA A 40 -20.52 -6.37 -2.59
C ALA A 40 -19.48 -7.35 -2.03
N VAL A 41 -19.96 -8.53 -1.65
CA VAL A 41 -19.13 -9.67 -1.28
C VAL A 41 -19.52 -10.86 -2.16
N TYR A 42 -18.52 -11.53 -2.72
CA TYR A 42 -18.66 -12.74 -3.52
C TYR A 42 -17.72 -13.83 -2.99
N ASN A 43 -18.24 -14.95 -2.48
CA ASN A 43 -17.47 -16.03 -1.87
C ASN A 43 -16.43 -15.51 -0.86
N ASN A 44 -16.93 -14.66 0.06
CA ASN A 44 -16.16 -13.93 1.06
C ASN A 44 -15.15 -12.91 0.50
N THR A 45 -14.96 -12.78 -0.82
CA THR A 45 -14.16 -11.72 -1.44
C THR A 45 -14.94 -10.42 -1.45
N ALA A 46 -14.39 -9.32 -0.94
CA ALA A 46 -14.97 -8.01 -1.20
C ALA A 46 -14.80 -7.68 -2.70
N THR A 47 -15.87 -7.28 -3.37
CA THR A 47 -15.87 -7.00 -4.81
C THR A 47 -16.56 -5.67 -5.13
N LEU A 48 -16.28 -5.16 -6.32
CA LEU A 48 -16.81 -3.92 -6.86
C LEU A 48 -17.25 -4.13 -8.30
N GLU A 49 -18.37 -3.50 -8.65
CA GLU A 49 -18.78 -3.34 -10.04
C GLU A 49 -19.45 -1.98 -10.20
N GLY A 50 -19.12 -1.31 -11.28
CA GLY A 50 -19.70 -0.03 -11.67
C GLY A 50 -20.03 -0.09 -13.15
N ARG A 51 -21.27 0.12 -13.53
CA ARG A 51 -21.74 0.04 -14.92
C ARG A 51 -22.49 1.31 -15.28
N GLY A 52 -22.10 1.91 -16.41
CA GLY A 52 -22.72 3.11 -16.94
C GLY A 52 -24.01 2.80 -17.68
N SER A 53 -24.59 3.82 -18.32
CA SER A 53 -25.82 3.68 -19.10
C SER A 53 -25.69 2.79 -20.34
N ASP A 54 -24.45 2.54 -20.80
CA ASP A 54 -24.12 1.58 -21.86
C ASP A 54 -23.95 0.14 -21.35
N GLY A 55 -24.11 -0.07 -20.04
CA GLY A 55 -23.95 -1.35 -19.38
C GLY A 55 -22.51 -1.86 -19.30
N LYS A 56 -21.49 -1.07 -19.65
CA LYS A 56 -20.09 -1.54 -19.60
C LYS A 56 -19.48 -1.35 -18.20
N GLN A 57 -18.66 -2.32 -17.81
CA GLN A 57 -17.92 -2.32 -16.55
C GLN A 57 -16.84 -1.23 -16.54
N PHE A 58 -16.90 -0.32 -15.56
CA PHE A 58 -15.94 0.76 -15.34
C PHE A 58 -14.58 0.25 -14.88
N TYR A 59 -14.55 -0.73 -13.97
CA TYR A 59 -13.32 -1.15 -13.29
C TYR A 59 -12.76 -2.48 -13.81
N ASN A 60 -11.57 -2.87 -13.33
CA ASN A 60 -11.07 -4.24 -13.49
C ASN A 60 -11.95 -5.23 -12.68
N ASN A 61 -11.79 -6.53 -12.92
CA ASN A 61 -12.47 -7.56 -12.12
C ASN A 61 -11.96 -7.54 -10.66
N TYR A 62 -12.89 -7.61 -9.71
CA TYR A 62 -12.60 -7.72 -8.27
C TYR A 62 -13.06 -9.05 -7.65
N ASN A 63 -13.68 -9.96 -8.42
CA ASN A 63 -14.20 -11.22 -7.89
C ASN A 63 -13.11 -12.16 -7.32
N ASP A 64 -11.87 -11.97 -7.78
CA ASP A 64 -10.65 -12.66 -7.36
C ASP A 64 -9.73 -11.77 -6.49
N ALA A 65 -10.23 -10.64 -5.98
CA ALA A 65 -9.43 -9.78 -5.11
C ALA A 65 -8.94 -10.56 -3.87
N PRO A 66 -7.71 -10.30 -3.40
CA PRO A 66 -7.04 -11.17 -2.43
C PRO A 66 -7.67 -11.15 -1.03
N LEU A 67 -8.36 -10.06 -0.65
CA LEU A 67 -8.82 -9.90 0.72
C LEU A 67 -10.24 -10.39 0.92
N LYS A 68 -10.40 -11.11 2.02
CA LYS A 68 -11.65 -11.75 2.42
C LYS A 68 -12.28 -11.05 3.61
N VAL A 69 -13.59 -10.92 3.57
CA VAL A 69 -14.41 -10.67 4.76
C VAL A 69 -14.63 -11.99 5.50
N LYS A 70 -14.85 -11.95 6.82
CA LYS A 70 -15.21 -13.15 7.60
C LYS A 70 -16.70 -13.11 7.95
N PRO A 71 -17.50 -14.09 7.51
CA PRO A 71 -18.88 -14.26 7.94
C PRO A 71 -19.02 -14.30 9.46
N GLY A 72 -20.10 -13.74 10.00
CA GLY A 72 -20.39 -13.73 11.45
C GLY A 72 -19.50 -12.80 12.29
N GLN A 73 -18.50 -12.15 11.70
CA GLN A 73 -17.59 -11.23 12.38
C GLN A 73 -17.76 -9.80 11.88
N TRP A 74 -17.31 -8.82 12.67
CA TRP A 74 -17.17 -7.45 12.21
C TRP A 74 -16.06 -7.33 11.17
N ASN A 75 -16.33 -6.57 10.12
CA ASN A 75 -15.44 -6.25 9.02
C ASN A 75 -15.60 -4.76 8.64
N SER A 76 -14.60 -4.19 7.99
CA SER A 76 -14.76 -2.97 7.19
C SER A 76 -14.44 -3.22 5.73
N VAL A 77 -15.19 -2.56 4.83
CA VAL A 77 -14.88 -2.48 3.41
C VAL A 77 -14.90 -1.01 3.00
N THR A 78 -13.86 -0.59 2.27
CA THR A 78 -13.73 0.80 1.81
C THR A 78 -13.49 0.83 0.31
N PHE A 79 -14.29 1.61 -0.39
CA PHE A 79 -14.08 1.99 -1.79
C PHE A 79 -13.57 3.42 -1.83
N THR A 80 -12.51 3.69 -2.58
CA THR A 80 -12.09 5.06 -2.93
C THR A 80 -12.03 5.22 -4.44
N VAL A 81 -12.47 6.37 -4.94
CA VAL A 81 -12.35 6.76 -6.34
C VAL A 81 -11.70 8.13 -6.45
N GLU A 82 -10.77 8.23 -7.39
CA GLU A 82 -10.08 9.45 -7.78
C GLU A 82 -10.31 9.69 -9.27
N LYS A 83 -10.68 10.93 -9.59
CA LYS A 83 -10.89 11.38 -10.97
C LYS A 83 -9.59 11.38 -11.77
N PRO A 84 -9.66 11.45 -13.11
CA PRO A 84 -8.50 11.60 -13.95
C PRO A 84 -7.64 12.84 -13.60
N THR A 85 -6.32 12.67 -13.63
CA THR A 85 -5.29 13.72 -13.54
C THR A 85 -4.24 13.50 -14.63
N ALA A 86 -3.23 14.38 -14.73
CA ALA A 86 -2.11 14.20 -15.66
C ALA A 86 -1.34 12.90 -15.37
N GLU A 87 -1.16 12.54 -14.10
CA GLU A 87 -0.47 11.34 -13.64
C GLU A 87 -1.36 10.09 -13.68
N LEU A 88 -2.68 10.28 -13.55
CA LEU A 88 -3.70 9.22 -13.57
C LEU A 88 -4.72 9.50 -14.69
N PRO A 89 -4.38 9.31 -15.97
CA PRO A 89 -5.18 9.80 -17.10
C PRO A 89 -6.58 9.16 -17.20
N LYS A 90 -6.81 8.03 -16.53
CA LYS A 90 -8.12 7.37 -16.45
C LYS A 90 -8.73 7.40 -15.04
N GLY A 91 -8.08 8.06 -14.08
CA GLY A 91 -8.44 8.00 -12.66
C GLY A 91 -8.00 6.70 -12.00
N ARG A 92 -8.39 6.52 -10.74
CA ARG A 92 -7.99 5.39 -9.90
C ARG A 92 -9.11 4.97 -8.96
N VAL A 93 -9.34 3.67 -8.86
CA VAL A 93 -10.22 3.07 -7.86
C VAL A 93 -9.44 2.11 -6.99
N ARG A 94 -9.74 2.09 -5.70
CA ARG A 94 -9.18 1.13 -4.75
C ARG A 94 -10.27 0.51 -3.90
N LEU A 95 -10.10 -0.77 -3.60
CA LEU A 95 -10.89 -1.51 -2.64
C LEU A 95 -10.00 -1.93 -1.47
N TYR A 96 -10.46 -1.66 -0.26
CA TYR A 96 -9.79 -2.06 0.97
C TYR A 96 -10.71 -2.95 1.80
N VAL A 97 -10.11 -3.90 2.51
CA VAL A 97 -10.80 -4.75 3.49
C VAL A 97 -10.06 -4.64 4.80
N ASN A 98 -10.76 -4.32 5.89
CA ASN A 98 -10.21 -4.18 7.24
C ASN A 98 -8.99 -3.24 7.30
N GLY A 99 -9.02 -2.16 6.52
CA GLY A 99 -7.96 -1.15 6.48
C GLY A 99 -6.78 -1.49 5.57
N VAL A 100 -6.78 -2.65 4.91
CA VAL A 100 -5.69 -3.10 4.05
C VAL A 100 -6.13 -3.03 2.59
N LEU A 101 -5.24 -2.55 1.72
CA LEU A 101 -5.52 -2.44 0.29
C LEU A 101 -5.66 -3.83 -0.32
N SER A 102 -6.83 -4.12 -0.90
CA SER A 102 -7.10 -5.38 -1.58
C SER A 102 -6.72 -5.33 -3.05
N ARG A 103 -7.15 -4.30 -3.77
CA ARG A 103 -6.89 -4.16 -5.21
C ARG A 103 -7.01 -2.71 -5.64
N THR A 104 -6.21 -2.35 -6.63
CA THR A 104 -6.30 -1.08 -7.36
C THR A 104 -6.75 -1.34 -8.79
N SER A 105 -7.61 -0.49 -9.33
CA SER A 105 -7.94 -0.43 -10.76
C SER A 105 -7.60 0.95 -11.30
N LEU A 106 -6.87 0.97 -12.41
CA LEU A 106 -6.54 2.19 -13.18
C LEU A 106 -7.35 2.27 -14.49
N LYS A 107 -8.41 1.45 -14.60
CA LYS A 107 -9.22 1.35 -15.83
C LYS A 107 -10.10 2.56 -16.03
N SER A 108 -10.72 3.05 -14.95
CA SER A 108 -11.62 4.20 -14.95
C SER A 108 -11.83 4.71 -13.52
N GLY A 109 -11.90 6.02 -13.36
CA GLY A 109 -12.36 6.75 -12.18
C GLY A 109 -13.83 7.16 -12.27
N ASN A 110 -14.60 6.55 -13.19
CA ASN A 110 -16.04 6.83 -13.31
C ASN A 110 -16.77 6.35 -12.06
N PHE A 111 -17.80 7.10 -11.66
CA PHE A 111 -18.61 6.79 -10.49
C PHE A 111 -20.06 7.26 -10.70
N ILE A 112 -20.72 7.80 -9.67
CA ILE A 112 -22.15 8.13 -9.70
C ILE A 112 -22.49 9.20 -10.73
N LYS A 113 -21.58 10.16 -11.00
CA LYS A 113 -21.82 11.22 -11.97
C LYS A 113 -21.91 10.69 -13.41
N ASP A 114 -21.25 9.56 -13.67
CA ASP A 114 -21.16 8.89 -14.97
C ASP A 114 -22.28 7.85 -15.16
N MET A 115 -23.24 7.84 -14.23
CA MET A 115 -24.46 7.03 -14.27
C MET A 115 -25.69 7.98 -14.29
N PRO A 116 -26.11 8.47 -15.47
CA PRO A 116 -27.17 9.48 -15.58
C PRO A 116 -28.53 9.02 -15.03
N ASP A 117 -28.87 7.73 -15.09
CA ASP A 117 -30.21 7.22 -14.78
C ASP A 117 -30.32 6.60 -13.37
N VAL A 118 -29.26 6.63 -12.55
CA VAL A 118 -29.34 6.16 -11.17
C VAL A 118 -30.18 7.11 -10.31
N THR A 119 -31.08 6.51 -9.54
CA THR A 119 -32.07 7.20 -8.70
C THR A 119 -32.17 6.62 -7.30
N HIS A 120 -31.55 5.46 -7.05
CA HIS A 120 -31.64 4.74 -5.78
C HIS A 120 -30.27 4.65 -5.13
N VAL A 121 -30.25 4.81 -3.81
CA VAL A 121 -29.12 4.45 -2.94
C VAL A 121 -29.64 3.41 -1.96
N GLN A 122 -28.95 2.28 -1.84
CA GLN A 122 -29.38 1.18 -0.99
C GLN A 122 -28.22 0.59 -0.21
N ILE A 123 -28.60 -0.05 0.89
CA ILE A 123 -27.70 -0.79 1.76
C ILE A 123 -28.22 -2.22 1.82
N GLY A 124 -27.34 -3.20 1.65
CA GLY A 124 -27.69 -4.62 1.74
C GLY A 124 -28.47 -5.17 0.55
N ALA A 125 -28.74 -4.40 -0.50
CA ALA A 125 -29.46 -4.85 -1.70
C ALA A 125 -29.21 -3.90 -2.89
N THR A 126 -29.62 -4.30 -4.10
CA THR A 126 -29.56 -3.46 -5.31
C THR A 126 -30.84 -3.54 -6.13
N LYS A 127 -31.44 -2.39 -6.43
CA LYS A 127 -32.59 -2.24 -7.33
C LYS A 127 -32.09 -2.22 -8.77
N ARG A 128 -32.48 -3.21 -9.56
CA ARG A 128 -32.13 -3.31 -10.98
C ARG A 128 -33.41 -3.33 -11.78
N ALA A 129 -33.75 -2.17 -12.35
CA ALA A 129 -35.07 -1.93 -12.92
C ALA A 129 -36.18 -2.29 -11.91
N ASN A 130 -37.09 -3.20 -12.27
CA ASN A 130 -38.21 -3.58 -11.41
C ASN A 130 -37.83 -4.54 -10.27
N ASN A 131 -36.65 -5.16 -10.29
CA ASN A 131 -36.26 -6.21 -9.33
C ASN A 131 -35.29 -5.70 -8.26
N THR A 132 -35.45 -6.15 -7.02
CA THR A 132 -34.44 -5.97 -5.96
C THR A 132 -33.69 -7.28 -5.80
N VAL A 133 -32.36 -7.24 -5.92
CA VAL A 133 -31.50 -8.43 -5.90
C VAL A 133 -30.37 -8.30 -4.88
N TRP A 134 -29.71 -9.43 -4.62
CA TRP A 134 -28.48 -9.51 -3.80
C TRP A 134 -28.65 -9.04 -2.35
N GLY A 135 -29.85 -9.25 -1.83
CA GLY A 135 -30.21 -9.03 -0.43
C GLY A 135 -29.35 -9.86 0.54
N SER A 136 -29.04 -9.30 1.71
CA SER A 136 -28.50 -10.06 2.84
C SER A 136 -28.83 -9.38 4.17
N ASN A 137 -28.82 -10.17 5.24
CA ASN A 137 -28.91 -9.68 6.60
C ASN A 137 -27.54 -9.15 7.03
N LEU A 138 -27.48 -7.86 7.33
CA LEU A 138 -26.28 -7.18 7.77
C LEU A 138 -26.55 -6.45 9.09
N GLN A 139 -25.70 -6.66 10.08
CA GLN A 139 -25.57 -5.71 11.19
C GLN A 139 -24.62 -4.61 10.74
N ILE A 140 -25.04 -3.35 10.86
CA ILE A 140 -24.30 -2.22 10.35
C ILE A 140 -23.99 -1.30 11.51
N ARG A 141 -22.70 -1.07 11.72
CA ARG A 141 -22.23 -0.12 12.74
C ARG A 141 -22.11 1.27 12.16
N ASN A 142 -21.61 1.37 10.93
CA ASN A 142 -21.32 2.65 10.30
C ASN A 142 -21.34 2.54 8.78
N LEU A 143 -21.90 3.53 8.12
CA LEU A 143 -21.73 3.80 6.70
C LEU A 143 -21.39 5.28 6.56
N THR A 144 -20.23 5.59 5.97
CA THR A 144 -19.80 6.96 5.76
C THR A 144 -19.43 7.17 4.31
N VAL A 145 -19.91 8.29 3.74
CA VAL A 145 -19.56 8.73 2.39
C VAL A 145 -18.81 10.05 2.49
N TYR A 146 -17.67 10.11 1.81
CA TYR A 146 -16.84 11.31 1.72
C TYR A 146 -16.87 11.86 0.30
N ASN A 147 -16.84 13.18 0.17
CA ASN A 147 -16.63 13.91 -1.08
C ASN A 147 -15.15 14.07 -1.46
N ARG A 148 -14.30 13.18 -0.94
CA ARG A 148 -12.88 13.06 -1.27
C ARG A 148 -12.44 11.60 -1.18
N ALA A 149 -11.37 11.26 -1.89
CA ALA A 149 -10.68 9.98 -1.69
C ALA A 149 -9.86 10.05 -0.40
N LEU A 150 -10.07 9.10 0.51
CA LEU A 150 -9.20 8.92 1.67
C LEU A 150 -7.86 8.31 1.23
N THR A 151 -6.76 8.69 1.89
CA THR A 151 -5.45 8.05 1.66
C THR A 151 -5.43 6.63 2.26
N PRO A 152 -4.50 5.76 1.83
CA PRO A 152 -4.35 4.43 2.44
C PRO A 152 -4.19 4.48 3.97
N GLU A 153 -3.45 5.45 4.50
CA GLU A 153 -3.20 5.64 5.93
C GLU A 153 -4.49 6.05 6.66
N GLU A 154 -5.28 6.94 6.06
CA GLU A 154 -6.59 7.33 6.61
C GLU A 154 -7.55 6.14 6.65
N VAL A 155 -7.58 5.33 5.59
CA VAL A 155 -8.41 4.11 5.54
C VAL A 155 -7.96 3.09 6.59
N GLN A 156 -6.65 2.94 6.77
CA GLN A 156 -6.07 2.05 7.77
C GLN A 156 -6.41 2.50 9.20
N LYS A 157 -6.25 3.80 9.49
CA LYS A 157 -6.60 4.40 10.79
C LYS A 157 -8.09 4.25 11.08
N ARG A 158 -8.95 4.51 10.09
CA ARG A 158 -10.40 4.35 10.23
C ARG A 158 -10.80 2.91 10.53
N SER A 159 -10.11 1.95 9.93
CA SER A 159 -10.41 0.53 10.08
C SER A 159 -9.65 -0.14 11.22
N GLN A 160 -8.99 0.63 12.10
CA GLN A 160 -8.10 0.09 13.13
C GLN A 160 -8.76 -0.96 14.04
N LEU A 161 -10.06 -0.84 14.30
CA LEU A 161 -10.84 -1.79 15.11
C LEU A 161 -11.01 -3.17 14.45
N PHE A 162 -10.77 -3.25 13.14
CA PHE A 162 -10.93 -4.47 12.35
C PHE A 162 -9.59 -4.99 11.84
N LYS A 163 -8.47 -4.34 12.20
CA LYS A 163 -7.12 -4.80 11.83
C LYS A 163 -7.00 -6.26 12.23
N ARG A 164 -6.77 -7.08 11.22
CA ARG A 164 -6.30 -8.46 11.41
C ARG A 164 -4.79 -8.41 11.25
N SER A 165 -4.09 -9.41 11.80
CA SER A 165 -2.66 -9.59 11.56
C SER A 165 -2.33 -9.31 10.09
N ASP A 166 -1.18 -8.67 9.85
CA ASP A 166 -0.76 -8.29 8.50
C ASP A 166 -0.93 -9.47 7.54
N LEU A 167 -1.33 -9.18 6.30
CA LEU A 167 -1.29 -10.17 5.22
C LEU A 167 0.06 -10.87 5.25
N GLU A 168 0.06 -12.19 5.18
CA GLU A 168 1.26 -12.91 4.75
C GLU A 168 1.71 -12.27 3.44
N LYS A 169 2.84 -11.56 3.48
CA LYS A 169 3.45 -10.95 2.32
C LYS A 169 3.84 -12.11 1.40
N LYS A 170 3.04 -12.39 0.37
CA LYS A 170 3.48 -13.27 -0.71
C LYS A 170 4.66 -12.59 -1.41
N LEU A 171 5.84 -13.14 -1.17
CA LEU A 171 7.05 -12.73 -1.85
C LEU A 171 6.90 -13.04 -3.36
N PRO A 172 7.55 -12.27 -4.25
CA PRO A 172 7.67 -12.63 -5.66
C PRO A 172 8.18 -14.06 -5.84
N GLU A 173 7.88 -14.67 -6.99
CA GLU A 173 8.37 -16.02 -7.30
C GLU A 173 9.90 -16.09 -7.19
N GLY A 174 10.41 -17.04 -6.39
CA GLY A 174 11.84 -17.19 -6.09
C GLY A 174 12.40 -16.29 -5.00
N ALA A 175 11.62 -15.35 -4.45
CA ALA A 175 12.06 -14.53 -3.32
C ALA A 175 11.78 -15.21 -1.98
N ALA A 176 12.78 -15.21 -1.10
CA ALA A 176 12.69 -15.70 0.27
C ALA A 176 12.96 -14.55 1.24
N LEU A 177 12.21 -14.50 2.35
CA LEU A 177 12.52 -13.59 3.44
C LEU A 177 13.65 -14.24 4.24
N THR A 178 14.81 -13.59 4.27
CA THR A 178 15.91 -14.04 5.11
C THR A 178 15.70 -13.59 6.55
N GLU A 179 16.38 -14.25 7.48
CA GLU A 179 16.55 -13.69 8.81
C GLU A 179 17.22 -12.31 8.74
N LYS A 180 16.86 -11.43 9.68
CA LYS A 180 17.46 -10.10 9.77
C LYS A 180 18.95 -10.24 10.05
N THR A 181 19.78 -9.66 9.19
CA THR A 181 21.24 -9.59 9.37
C THR A 181 21.67 -8.12 9.35
N ASP A 182 22.36 -7.68 10.40
CA ASP A 182 22.93 -6.33 10.46
C ASP A 182 24.25 -6.31 9.66
N ILE A 183 24.24 -5.68 8.47
CA ILE A 183 25.42 -5.56 7.59
C ILE A 183 26.40 -4.50 8.13
N PHE A 184 25.85 -3.40 8.65
CA PHE A 184 26.59 -2.35 9.35
C PHE A 184 25.92 -2.09 10.70
N GLU A 185 26.67 -2.27 11.79
CA GLU A 185 26.14 -2.10 13.14
C GLU A 185 26.42 -0.70 13.65
N SER A 186 25.38 0.12 13.88
CA SER A 186 25.53 1.44 14.49
C SER A 186 25.81 1.35 15.99
N GLY A 187 26.29 2.46 16.57
CA GLY A 187 26.36 2.62 18.02
C GLY A 187 24.99 2.59 18.70
N ARG A 188 24.96 2.37 20.02
CA ARG A 188 23.73 2.28 20.82
C ARG A 188 23.75 3.26 21.99
N ASN A 189 22.57 3.77 22.37
CA ASN A 189 22.40 4.70 23.50
C ASN A 189 23.33 5.92 23.43
N GLY A 190 23.55 6.45 22.24
CA GLY A 190 24.45 7.58 22.02
C GLY A 190 25.94 7.24 22.07
N ASN A 191 26.35 6.00 22.31
CA ASN A 191 27.75 5.57 22.27
C ASN A 191 28.13 5.01 20.89
N PRO A 192 29.38 5.15 20.43
CA PRO A 192 29.84 4.52 19.20
C PRO A 192 29.87 2.97 19.32
N ASN A 193 29.88 2.29 18.18
CA ASN A 193 30.12 0.85 18.10
C ASN A 193 31.60 0.51 18.41
N LYS A 194 31.96 -0.79 18.34
CA LYS A 194 33.34 -1.27 18.55
C LYS A 194 34.38 -0.71 17.59
N TYR A 195 33.97 -0.09 16.49
CA TYR A 195 34.81 0.56 15.49
C TYR A 195 34.85 2.09 15.64
N GLY A 196 34.27 2.64 16.70
CA GLY A 196 34.24 4.09 16.93
C GLY A 196 33.19 4.83 16.09
N ILE A 197 32.22 4.12 15.51
CA ILE A 197 31.19 4.70 14.63
C ILE A 197 29.87 4.87 15.37
N LYS A 198 29.32 6.08 15.37
CA LYS A 198 28.00 6.36 15.98
C LYS A 198 26.85 5.87 15.13
N SER A 199 26.87 6.08 13.83
CA SER A 199 25.72 5.77 12.97
C SER A 199 26.12 5.38 11.56
N TYR A 200 25.37 4.46 10.97
CA TYR A 200 25.32 4.25 9.53
C TYR A 200 23.99 4.77 8.99
N ARG A 201 24.02 5.52 7.90
CA ARG A 201 22.82 6.06 7.23
C ARG A 201 22.91 5.88 5.71
N ILE A 202 21.78 6.12 5.06
CA ILE A 202 21.61 6.06 3.59
C ILE A 202 22.07 4.71 3.01
N PRO A 203 21.41 3.60 3.41
CA PRO A 203 21.79 2.29 2.89
C PRO A 203 21.45 2.17 1.41
N ALA A 204 22.38 1.62 0.63
CA ALA A 204 22.21 1.26 -0.77
C ALA A 204 22.52 -0.24 -0.97
N LEU A 205 21.85 -0.89 -1.91
CA LEU A 205 22.07 -2.29 -2.26
C LEU A 205 22.05 -2.46 -3.78
N LEU A 206 23.09 -3.08 -4.33
CA LEU A 206 23.24 -3.37 -5.75
C LEU A 206 23.57 -4.85 -5.95
N LYS A 207 23.04 -5.46 -7.01
CA LYS A 207 23.49 -6.76 -7.51
C LYS A 207 24.23 -6.55 -8.82
N THR A 208 25.49 -7.00 -8.90
CA THR A 208 26.28 -6.92 -10.13
C THR A 208 25.85 -7.99 -11.13
N ASP A 209 26.22 -7.84 -12.40
CA ASP A 209 25.98 -8.85 -13.45
C ASP A 209 26.59 -10.23 -13.14
N LYS A 210 27.68 -10.24 -12.35
CA LYS A 210 28.32 -11.47 -11.87
C LYS A 210 27.60 -12.10 -10.67
N GLY A 211 26.52 -11.49 -10.20
CA GLY A 211 25.70 -11.98 -9.09
C GLY A 211 26.16 -11.54 -7.69
N THR A 212 27.25 -10.79 -7.55
CA THR A 212 27.72 -10.26 -6.26
C THR A 212 26.77 -9.18 -5.76
N LEU A 213 26.36 -9.26 -4.49
CA LEU A 213 25.67 -8.15 -3.82
C LEU A 213 26.68 -7.18 -3.22
N ILE A 214 26.42 -5.88 -3.37
CA ILE A 214 27.16 -4.78 -2.76
C ILE A 214 26.18 -4.01 -1.90
N ALA A 215 26.42 -4.01 -0.58
CA ALA A 215 25.69 -3.18 0.36
C ALA A 215 26.58 -2.02 0.75
N GLY A 216 26.07 -0.81 0.65
CA GLY A 216 26.80 0.42 0.92
C GLY A 216 26.06 1.33 1.89
N ALA A 217 26.81 2.18 2.60
CA ALA A 217 26.25 3.14 3.55
C ALA A 217 27.22 4.31 3.80
N ASP A 218 26.67 5.40 4.32
CA ASP A 218 27.42 6.48 4.97
C ASP A 218 27.90 5.98 6.36
N GLU A 219 29.20 5.96 6.59
CA GLU A 219 29.82 5.71 7.89
C GLU A 219 29.98 7.04 8.65
N ARG A 220 29.02 7.34 9.54
CA ARG A 220 28.99 8.61 10.29
C ARG A 220 29.57 8.41 11.67
N ARG A 221 30.81 8.88 11.85
CA ARG A 221 31.60 8.55 13.03
C ARG A 221 31.10 9.23 14.30
N LEU A 222 30.80 10.52 14.24
CA LEU A 222 30.55 11.35 15.43
C LEU A 222 29.07 11.47 15.81
N HIS A 223 28.18 11.49 14.82
CA HIS A 223 26.74 11.68 14.99
C HIS A 223 25.97 11.23 13.73
N SER A 224 24.64 11.27 13.77
CA SER A 224 23.75 10.86 12.66
C SER A 224 23.36 12.00 11.71
N SER A 225 23.77 13.25 11.96
CA SER A 225 23.45 14.42 11.11
C SER A 225 24.11 14.34 9.73
N ASP A 226 23.64 15.16 8.79
CA ASP A 226 24.04 15.19 7.37
C ASP A 226 25.33 16.00 7.10
N TRP A 227 26.23 16.09 8.10
CA TRP A 227 27.50 16.81 8.03
C TRP A 227 28.56 16.12 8.91
N GLY A 228 29.81 16.59 8.90
CA GLY A 228 30.88 16.09 9.77
C GLY A 228 31.75 14.99 9.15
N ASP A 229 32.34 14.17 10.03
CA ASP A 229 33.21 13.03 9.69
C ASP A 229 32.35 11.87 9.13
N ILE A 230 32.15 11.89 7.80
CA ILE A 230 31.36 10.92 7.04
C ILE A 230 32.25 10.22 6.00
N GLY A 231 32.39 8.91 6.17
CA GLY A 231 32.99 8.02 5.17
C GLY A 231 31.94 7.33 4.31
N MET A 232 32.35 6.81 3.15
CA MET A 232 31.55 5.92 2.31
C MET A 232 32.14 4.52 2.39
N VAL A 233 31.31 3.53 2.75
CA VAL A 233 31.77 2.16 2.97
C VAL A 233 30.87 1.15 2.28
N ILE A 234 31.45 0.03 1.86
CA ILE A 234 30.72 -1.10 1.31
C ILE A 234 31.08 -2.41 2.01
N ARG A 235 30.19 -3.39 1.89
CA ARG A 235 30.47 -4.81 2.07
C ARG A 235 29.96 -5.57 0.86
N ARG A 236 30.57 -6.73 0.58
CA ARG A 236 30.22 -7.59 -0.54
C ARG A 236 29.71 -8.95 -0.06
N SER A 237 28.78 -9.53 -0.79
CA SER A 237 28.32 -10.90 -0.61
C SER A 237 28.34 -11.63 -1.95
N GLU A 238 28.93 -12.83 -1.95
CA GLU A 238 29.05 -13.70 -3.13
C GLU A 238 28.10 -14.91 -3.03
N ASP A 239 27.28 -14.98 -1.97
CA ASP A 239 26.39 -16.10 -1.65
C ASP A 239 24.91 -15.68 -1.50
N ASN A 240 24.50 -14.65 -2.25
CA ASN A 240 23.15 -14.05 -2.22
C ASN A 240 22.74 -13.48 -0.84
N GLY A 241 23.69 -12.90 -0.11
CA GLY A 241 23.43 -12.13 1.12
C GLY A 241 23.44 -12.98 2.40
N LYS A 242 23.86 -14.26 2.32
CA LYS A 242 23.96 -15.13 3.50
C LYS A 242 25.16 -14.75 4.36
N THR A 243 26.29 -14.44 3.73
CA THR A 243 27.48 -13.92 4.40
C THR A 243 27.97 -12.64 3.72
N TRP A 244 28.61 -11.78 4.51
CA TRP A 244 29.14 -10.51 4.06
C TRP A 244 30.61 -10.43 4.44
N GLY A 245 31.45 -10.08 3.45
CA GLY A 245 32.87 -9.86 3.66
C GLY A 245 33.17 -8.62 4.51
N ASP A 246 34.45 -8.35 4.68
CA ASP A 246 34.93 -7.21 5.45
C ASP A 246 34.50 -5.87 4.85
N LYS A 247 34.41 -4.86 5.73
CA LYS A 247 34.09 -3.48 5.35
C LYS A 247 35.23 -2.94 4.49
N VAL A 248 34.90 -2.42 3.31
CA VAL A 248 35.80 -1.68 2.44
C VAL A 248 35.45 -0.21 2.51
N VAL A 249 36.44 0.64 2.77
CA VAL A 249 36.29 2.10 2.71
C VAL A 249 36.48 2.55 1.27
N ILE A 250 35.45 3.17 0.69
CA ILE A 250 35.50 3.74 -0.66
C ILE A 250 36.08 5.15 -0.62
N SER A 251 35.65 5.95 0.34
CA SER A 251 36.14 7.31 0.53
C SER A 251 36.06 7.68 2.01
N ASN A 252 37.16 8.17 2.56
CA ASN A 252 37.21 8.79 3.88
C ASN A 252 38.30 9.86 3.90
N LEU A 253 37.89 11.12 3.96
CA LEU A 253 38.82 12.24 3.89
C LEU A 253 39.75 12.36 5.09
N ARG A 254 39.29 11.91 6.26
CA ARG A 254 40.11 11.89 7.46
C ARG A 254 41.35 11.02 7.29
N ASP A 255 41.21 9.94 6.52
CA ASP A 255 42.27 8.96 6.32
C ASP A 255 43.05 9.22 5.00
N ASN A 256 42.76 10.32 4.30
CA ASN A 256 43.48 10.71 3.09
C ASN A 256 44.81 11.41 3.46
N PRO A 257 45.98 10.85 3.12
CA PRO A 257 47.28 11.43 3.48
C PRO A 257 47.57 12.77 2.78
N GLU A 258 46.91 13.05 1.66
CA GLU A 258 47.05 14.31 0.91
C GLU A 258 46.02 15.37 1.35
N ALA A 259 45.17 15.08 2.33
CA ALA A 259 44.18 16.04 2.81
C ALA A 259 44.88 17.19 3.55
N LYS A 260 44.67 18.43 3.06
CA LYS A 260 45.20 19.65 3.73
C LYS A 260 44.65 19.82 5.15
N ASP A 261 43.40 19.42 5.37
CA ASP A 261 42.77 19.39 6.69
C ASP A 261 41.96 18.08 6.83
N PRO A 262 42.56 17.02 7.40
CA PRO A 262 41.89 15.75 7.64
C PRO A 262 40.75 15.85 8.69
N ALA A 263 40.66 16.95 9.43
CA ALA A 263 39.66 17.18 10.46
C ALA A 263 38.49 18.07 10.00
N ALA A 264 38.47 18.47 8.72
CA ALA A 264 37.45 19.35 8.17
C ALA A 264 36.03 18.75 8.36
N PRO A 265 35.08 19.49 8.96
CA PRO A 265 33.75 18.97 9.30
C PRO A 265 32.75 18.97 8.12
N SER A 266 33.20 19.21 6.89
CA SER A 266 32.30 19.35 5.74
C SER A 266 31.95 17.98 5.14
N PRO A 267 30.67 17.70 4.86
CA PRO A 267 30.26 16.48 4.14
C PRO A 267 30.66 16.60 2.67
N LEU A 268 31.89 16.24 2.37
CA LEU A 268 32.34 16.10 0.98
C LEU A 268 31.83 14.79 0.35
N ASN A 269 31.38 13.83 1.18
CA ASN A 269 30.66 12.64 0.77
C ASN A 269 29.39 12.49 1.62
N ILE A 270 28.23 12.36 0.98
CA ILE A 270 26.98 11.98 1.63
C ILE A 270 26.07 11.33 0.60
N ASP A 271 25.07 10.61 1.10
CA ASP A 271 23.97 10.07 0.32
C ASP A 271 24.45 9.06 -0.73
N MET A 272 25.03 7.96 -0.27
CA MET A 272 25.47 6.89 -1.15
C MET A 272 24.35 6.42 -2.10
N VAL A 273 24.70 6.34 -3.39
CA VAL A 273 23.89 5.72 -4.43
C VAL A 273 24.75 4.68 -5.15
N LEU A 274 24.17 3.53 -5.47
CA LEU A 274 24.75 2.50 -6.32
C LEU A 274 23.84 2.33 -7.54
N VAL A 275 24.41 2.43 -8.74
CA VAL A 275 23.72 2.29 -10.04
C VAL A 275 24.43 1.30 -10.93
#